data_AF-A0A7J5ULY6-F1
#
_entry.id   AF-A0A7J5ULY6-F1
#
_cell.length_a   1.000
_cell.length_b   1.000
_cell.length_c   1.000
_cell.angle_alpha   90.00
_cell.angle_beta   90.00
_cell.angle_gamma   90.00
#
_symmetry.space_group_name_H-M   'P 1'
#
loop_
_entity.id
_entity.type
_entity.pdbx_description
1 polymer ?
#
loop_
_entity_poly.entity_id
_entity_poly.type
_entity_poly.pdbx_seq_one_letter_code
_entity_poly.pdbx_strand_id
1 'polypeptide(L)'
;GPRPPARASRERAKAARPSAAAAWALVGALTVHNAEEALTMGPFLRSGAAVGPVAPGPDLLVPFLVAVTVVTVGAWALAAAATAGRRWAGDALAVLAVVMVVNVAVPHVPGALLTGGYVPGVVSAVVVNLPIAVLYLRARRHGGDGPGAGRGARAQDVETSL
;
A
#
# COMPACT_ATOMS: atom_id res chain seq x y z
N GLY A 1 -1.18 3.23 37.64
CA GLY A 1 0.11 3.60 37.03
C GLY A 1 0.06 5.03 36.51
N PRO A 2 1.13 5.83 36.64
CA PRO A 2 1.14 7.22 36.21
C PRO A 2 1.00 7.32 34.68
N ARG A 3 0.16 8.26 34.20
CA ARG A 3 0.03 8.56 32.76
C ARG A 3 1.38 9.09 32.26
N PRO A 4 1.90 8.59 31.13
CA PRO A 4 3.15 9.11 30.57
C PRO A 4 3.01 10.60 30.22
N PRO A 5 4.10 11.40 30.32
CA PRO A 5 4.05 12.83 30.07
C PRO A 5 3.56 13.10 28.64
N ALA A 6 2.66 14.07 28.49
CA ALA A 6 1.94 14.39 27.25
C ALA A 6 2.82 14.61 26.00
N ARG A 7 4.11 14.86 26.19
CA ARG A 7 5.10 15.00 25.12
C ARG A 7 5.54 13.64 24.54
N ALA A 8 5.79 12.64 25.40
CA ALA A 8 6.20 11.30 24.98
C ALA A 8 5.09 10.58 24.18
N SER A 9 3.83 10.82 24.53
CA SER A 9 2.68 10.31 23.78
C SER A 9 2.49 11.01 22.43
N ARG A 10 2.77 12.32 22.32
CA ARG A 10 2.76 13.06 21.04
C ARG A 10 3.89 12.63 20.10
N GLU A 11 5.09 12.39 20.63
CA GLU A 11 6.24 11.94 19.83
C GLU A 11 6.04 10.52 19.29
N ARG A 12 5.50 9.59 20.09
CA ARG A 12 5.07 8.26 19.61
C ARG A 12 3.95 8.34 18.57
N ALA A 13 2.96 9.22 18.77
CA ALA A 13 1.88 9.42 17.82
C ALA A 13 2.35 10.08 16.51
N LYS A 14 3.48 10.80 16.52
CA LYS A 14 4.12 11.38 15.33
C LYS A 14 4.94 10.32 14.59
N ALA A 15 5.63 9.43 15.30
CA ALA A 15 6.40 8.31 14.73
C ALA A 15 5.52 7.25 14.04
N ALA A 16 4.30 7.02 14.54
CA ALA A 16 3.36 6.06 13.97
C ALA A 16 2.64 6.53 12.68
N ARG A 17 2.83 7.79 12.26
CA ARG A 17 2.22 8.34 11.04
C ARG A 17 3.12 8.04 9.85
N PRO A 18 2.59 7.52 8.73
CA PRO A 18 3.36 7.47 7.50
C PRO A 18 3.81 8.89 7.14
N SER A 19 5.07 9.04 6.71
CA SER A 19 5.52 10.35 6.23
C SER A 19 4.69 10.74 5.01
N ALA A 20 4.44 12.04 4.83
CA ALA A 20 3.68 12.53 3.68
C ALA A 20 4.29 12.03 2.36
N ALA A 21 5.62 12.04 2.27
CA ALA A 21 6.35 11.48 1.12
C ALA A 21 6.01 10.00 0.86
N ALA A 22 5.94 9.16 1.90
CA ALA A 22 5.62 7.75 1.74
C ALA A 22 4.17 7.53 1.28
N ALA A 23 3.21 8.31 1.81
CA ALA A 23 1.81 8.25 1.38
C ALA A 23 1.66 8.67 -0.09
N TRP A 24 2.30 9.77 -0.49
CA TRP A 24 2.27 10.23 -1.89
C TRP A 24 2.98 9.28 -2.83
N ALA A 25 4.12 8.71 -2.44
CA ALA A 25 4.82 7.72 -3.25
C ALA A 25 3.96 6.47 -3.50
N LEU A 26 3.26 5.96 -2.47
CA LEU A 26 2.39 4.80 -2.60
C LEU A 26 1.25 5.03 -3.60
N VAL A 27 0.59 6.18 -3.51
CA VAL A 27 -0.52 6.51 -4.43
C VAL A 27 -0.01 6.86 -5.83
N GLY A 28 1.16 7.49 -5.95
CA GLY A 28 1.83 7.70 -7.22
C GLY A 28 2.14 6.37 -7.92
N ALA A 29 2.65 5.38 -7.18
CA ALA A 29 2.90 4.04 -7.70
C ALA A 29 1.60 3.37 -8.21
N LEU A 30 0.53 3.37 -7.40
CA LEU A 30 -0.78 2.89 -7.84
C LEU A 30 -1.28 3.59 -9.11
N THR A 31 -1.05 4.90 -9.22
CA THR A 31 -1.48 5.68 -10.40
C THR A 31 -0.73 5.22 -11.65
N VAL A 32 0.60 5.02 -11.55
CA VAL A 32 1.41 4.48 -12.66
C VAL A 32 0.90 3.10 -13.07
N HIS A 33 0.56 2.27 -12.09
CA HIS A 33 0.02 0.94 -12.35
C HIS A 33 -1.32 0.96 -13.08
N ASN A 34 -2.28 1.70 -12.54
CA ASN A 34 -3.60 1.82 -13.15
C ASN A 34 -3.53 2.48 -14.53
N ALA A 35 -2.55 3.37 -14.77
CA ALA A 35 -2.30 3.94 -16.09
C ALA A 35 -1.79 2.89 -17.09
N GLU A 36 -0.84 2.04 -16.70
CA GLU A 36 -0.40 0.92 -17.55
C GLU A 36 -1.58 0.02 -17.91
N GLU A 37 -2.38 -0.37 -16.91
CA GLU A 37 -3.55 -1.22 -17.17
C GLU A 37 -4.55 -0.52 -18.09
N ALA A 38 -4.90 0.74 -17.83
CA ALA A 38 -5.83 1.50 -18.66
C ALA A 38 -5.38 1.62 -20.12
N LEU A 39 -4.08 1.80 -20.36
CA LEU A 39 -3.51 1.93 -21.69
C LEU A 39 -3.43 0.59 -22.44
N THR A 40 -3.30 -0.53 -21.73
CA THR A 40 -2.97 -1.82 -22.34
C THR A 40 -4.07 -2.87 -22.24
N MET A 41 -5.09 -2.67 -21.39
CA MET A 41 -6.20 -3.60 -21.21
C MET A 41 -7.02 -3.77 -22.48
N GLY A 42 -7.29 -2.69 -23.22
CA GLY A 42 -8.07 -2.76 -24.47
C GLY A 42 -7.45 -3.72 -25.51
N PRO A 43 -6.18 -3.51 -25.92
CA PRO A 43 -5.46 -4.45 -26.77
C PRO A 43 -5.40 -5.87 -26.21
N PHE A 44 -5.17 -6.02 -24.90
CA PHE A 44 -5.10 -7.34 -24.25
C PHE A 44 -6.41 -8.11 -24.36
N LEU A 45 -7.54 -7.49 -24.03
CA LEU A 45 -8.87 -8.13 -24.12
C LEU A 45 -9.22 -8.54 -25.56
N ARG A 46 -8.81 -7.74 -26.57
CA ARG A 46 -9.04 -8.06 -27.98
C ARG A 46 -8.13 -9.15 -28.54
N SER A 47 -6.97 -9.36 -27.94
CA SER A 47 -6.01 -10.37 -28.40
C SER A 47 -6.45 -11.82 -28.15
N GLY A 48 -7.44 -12.02 -27.26
CA GLY A 48 -7.82 -13.35 -26.80
C GLY A 48 -6.79 -14.00 -25.87
N ALA A 49 -5.76 -13.26 -25.44
CA ALA A 49 -4.73 -13.76 -24.50
C ALA A 49 -5.25 -13.97 -23.08
N ALA A 50 -6.43 -13.45 -22.75
CA ALA A 50 -7.09 -13.76 -21.48
C ALA A 50 -7.52 -15.23 -21.47
N VAL A 51 -6.99 -16.00 -20.51
CA VAL A 51 -7.20 -17.45 -20.41
C VAL A 51 -8.05 -17.80 -19.19
N GLY A 52 -8.90 -18.84 -19.32
CA GLY A 52 -9.71 -19.40 -18.23
C GLY A 52 -11.23 -19.22 -18.42
N PRO A 53 -12.05 -19.96 -17.65
CA PRO A 53 -13.51 -19.99 -17.79
C PRO A 53 -14.20 -18.67 -17.41
N VAL A 54 -13.47 -17.76 -16.77
CA VAL A 54 -13.91 -16.41 -16.37
C VAL A 54 -13.08 -15.32 -17.06
N ALA A 55 -12.43 -15.64 -18.18
CA ALA A 55 -11.61 -14.70 -18.93
C ALA A 55 -12.45 -13.47 -19.33
N PRO A 56 -12.01 -12.25 -18.98
CA PRO A 56 -12.79 -11.05 -19.26
C PRO A 56 -12.92 -10.82 -20.77
N GLY A 57 -14.14 -10.54 -21.22
CA GLY A 57 -14.43 -10.15 -22.59
C GLY A 57 -14.13 -8.66 -22.85
N PRO A 58 -14.13 -8.22 -24.13
CA PRO A 58 -13.92 -6.82 -24.51
C PRO A 58 -14.95 -5.84 -23.91
N ASP A 59 -16.14 -6.33 -23.58
CA ASP A 59 -17.24 -5.60 -22.94
C ASP A 59 -16.89 -5.11 -21.52
N LEU A 60 -15.92 -5.74 -20.86
CA LEU A 60 -15.48 -5.33 -19.53
C LEU A 60 -14.51 -4.15 -19.52
N LEU A 61 -14.06 -3.66 -20.68
CA LEU A 61 -13.10 -2.56 -20.74
C LEU A 61 -13.63 -1.29 -20.06
N VAL A 62 -14.86 -0.88 -20.35
CA VAL A 62 -15.43 0.35 -19.76
C VAL A 62 -15.64 0.21 -18.25
N PRO A 63 -16.29 -0.84 -17.73
CA PRO A 63 -16.37 -1.09 -16.29
C PRO A 63 -15.00 -1.12 -15.61
N PHE A 64 -14.00 -1.74 -16.25
CA PHE A 64 -12.63 -1.79 -15.77
C PHE A 64 -12.02 -0.38 -15.65
N LEU A 65 -12.11 0.45 -16.69
CA LEU A 65 -11.61 1.82 -16.70
C LEU A 65 -12.26 2.69 -15.62
N VAL A 66 -13.57 2.53 -15.41
CA VAL A 66 -14.29 3.20 -14.32
C VAL A 66 -13.75 2.74 -12.97
N ALA A 67 -13.60 1.43 -12.76
CA ALA A 67 -13.11 0.87 -11.50
C ALA A 67 -11.70 1.38 -11.15
N VAL A 68 -10.74 1.30 -12.08
CA VAL A 68 -9.38 1.78 -11.83
C VAL A 68 -9.34 3.29 -11.61
N THR A 69 -10.20 4.07 -12.29
CA THR A 69 -10.32 5.51 -12.06
C THR A 69 -10.82 5.82 -10.65
N VAL A 70 -11.90 5.16 -10.21
CA VAL A 70 -12.47 5.34 -8.87
C VAL A 70 -11.48 4.94 -7.79
N VAL A 71 -10.80 3.81 -7.95
CA VAL A 71 -9.76 3.35 -7.02
C VAL A 71 -8.60 4.35 -6.94
N THR A 72 -8.16 4.89 -8.09
CA THR A 72 -7.10 5.90 -8.15
C THR A 72 -7.51 7.16 -7.38
N VAL A 73 -8.66 7.75 -7.69
CA VAL A 73 -9.15 8.96 -7.03
C VAL A 73 -9.35 8.74 -5.53
N GLY A 74 -9.92 7.60 -5.14
CA GLY A 74 -10.09 7.22 -3.74
C GLY A 74 -8.75 7.12 -3.00
N ALA A 75 -7.72 6.54 -3.61
CA ALA A 75 -6.39 6.45 -3.04
C ALA A 75 -5.74 7.84 -2.84
N TRP A 76 -5.89 8.75 -3.81
CA TRP A 76 -5.45 10.14 -3.66
C TRP A 76 -6.16 10.86 -2.50
N ALA A 77 -7.47 10.66 -2.34
CA ALA A 77 -8.22 11.19 -1.21
C ALA A 77 -7.74 10.60 0.13
N LEU A 78 -7.42 9.31 0.18
CA LEU A 78 -6.83 8.66 1.37
C LEU A 78 -5.45 9.22 1.70
N ALA A 79 -4.58 9.45 0.71
CA ALA A 79 -3.29 10.09 0.92
C ALA A 79 -3.46 11.51 1.49
N ALA A 80 -4.31 12.33 0.88
CA ALA A 80 -4.59 13.68 1.39
C ALA A 80 -5.09 13.63 2.85
N ALA A 81 -6.07 12.78 3.15
CA ALA A 81 -6.60 12.60 4.50
C ALA A 81 -5.54 12.11 5.51
N ALA A 82 -4.67 11.16 5.10
CA ALA A 82 -3.59 10.67 5.94
C ALA A 82 -2.56 11.76 6.22
N THR A 83 -2.19 12.56 5.22
CA THR A 83 -1.28 13.70 5.39
C THR A 83 -1.86 14.82 6.24
N ALA A 84 -3.19 14.98 6.25
CA ALA A 84 -3.91 15.85 7.18
C ALA A 84 -4.02 15.27 8.61
N GLY A 85 -3.44 14.09 8.87
CA GLY A 85 -3.35 13.48 10.20
C GLY A 85 -4.51 12.54 10.55
N ARG A 86 -5.38 12.16 9.60
CA ARG A 86 -6.47 11.22 9.87
C ARG A 86 -5.93 9.80 9.98
N ARG A 87 -5.92 9.24 11.19
CA ARG A 87 -5.36 7.90 11.49
C ARG A 87 -5.94 6.78 10.63
N TRP A 88 -7.27 6.73 10.52
CA TRP A 88 -7.98 5.70 9.75
C TRP A 88 -7.56 5.70 8.26
N ALA A 89 -7.21 6.85 7.70
CA ALA A 89 -6.77 6.95 6.30
C ALA A 89 -5.36 6.38 6.14
N GLY A 90 -4.47 6.60 7.11
CA GLY A 90 -3.15 5.95 7.14
C GLY A 90 -3.26 4.42 7.23
N ASP A 91 -4.21 3.92 8.03
CA ASP A 91 -4.49 2.48 8.15
C ASP A 91 -5.09 1.90 6.85
N ALA A 92 -6.01 2.62 6.21
CA ALA A 92 -6.51 2.27 4.89
C ALA A 92 -5.38 2.22 3.84
N LEU A 93 -4.42 3.15 3.86
CA LEU A 93 -3.24 3.10 2.98
C LEU A 93 -2.32 1.91 3.28
N ALA A 94 -2.24 1.44 4.52
CA ALA A 94 -1.50 0.20 4.81
C ALA A 94 -2.20 -1.02 4.25
N VAL A 95 -3.53 -1.08 4.33
CA VAL A 95 -4.31 -2.12 3.65
C VAL A 95 -4.08 -2.05 2.14
N LEU A 96 -4.13 -0.85 1.55
CA LEU A 96 -3.83 -0.64 0.13
C LEU A 96 -2.43 -1.16 -0.25
N ALA A 97 -1.40 -0.85 0.56
CA ALA A 97 -0.05 -1.35 0.31
C ALA A 97 0.02 -2.89 0.35
N VAL A 98 -0.68 -3.54 1.28
CA VAL A 98 -0.78 -5.01 1.30
C VAL A 98 -1.48 -5.52 0.05
N VAL A 99 -2.59 -4.92 -0.35
CA VAL A 99 -3.32 -5.27 -1.58
C VAL A 99 -2.41 -5.13 -2.80
N MET A 100 -1.59 -4.08 -2.91
CA MET A 100 -0.64 -3.91 -4.01
C MET A 100 0.39 -5.04 -4.07
N VAL A 101 0.90 -5.51 -2.93
CA VAL A 101 1.81 -6.68 -2.88
C VAL A 101 1.08 -7.95 -3.32
N VAL A 102 -0.13 -8.18 -2.82
CA VAL A 102 -0.96 -9.34 -3.21
C VAL A 102 -1.30 -9.30 -4.71
N ASN A 103 -1.60 -8.12 -5.26
CA ASN A 103 -1.87 -7.93 -6.68
C ASN A 103 -0.67 -8.33 -7.55
N VAL A 104 0.57 -8.14 -7.09
CA VAL A 104 1.74 -8.62 -7.83
C VAL A 104 1.75 -10.15 -7.88
N ALA A 105 1.54 -10.79 -6.73
CA ALA A 105 1.74 -12.21 -6.54
C ALA A 105 0.58 -13.10 -7.04
N VAL A 106 -0.65 -12.57 -7.10
CA VAL A 106 -1.85 -13.37 -7.40
C VAL A 106 -2.31 -13.22 -8.85
N PRO A 107 -2.67 -12.02 -9.35
CA PRO A 107 -3.04 -11.88 -10.76
C PRO A 107 -1.83 -11.67 -11.69
N HIS A 108 -0.89 -10.77 -11.37
CA HIS A 108 0.08 -10.29 -12.36
C HIS A 108 1.19 -11.28 -12.71
N VAL A 109 1.91 -11.79 -11.71
CA VAL A 109 2.97 -12.78 -11.96
C VAL A 109 2.40 -14.09 -12.51
N PRO A 110 1.36 -14.71 -11.91
CA PRO A 110 0.76 -15.91 -12.47
C PRO A 110 0.16 -15.67 -13.86
N GLY A 111 -0.52 -14.54 -14.07
CA GLY A 111 -1.07 -14.17 -15.37
C GLY A 111 0.02 -14.12 -16.44
N ALA A 112 1.13 -13.42 -16.19
CA ALA A 112 2.26 -13.34 -17.10
C ALA A 112 2.89 -14.72 -17.42
N LEU A 113 2.99 -15.60 -16.42
CA LEU A 113 3.48 -16.96 -16.62
C LEU A 113 2.53 -17.80 -17.47
N LEU A 114 1.22 -17.70 -17.23
CA LEU A 114 0.19 -18.45 -17.95
C LEU A 114 0.00 -17.96 -19.39
N THR A 115 0.15 -16.66 -19.64
CA THR A 115 0.09 -16.09 -21.00
C THR A 115 1.43 -16.17 -21.74
N GLY A 116 2.50 -16.62 -21.06
CA GLY A 116 3.85 -16.70 -21.63
C GLY A 116 4.46 -15.33 -21.96
N GLY A 117 4.01 -14.27 -21.29
CA GLY A 117 4.44 -12.92 -21.63
C GLY A 117 3.75 -11.82 -20.83
N TYR A 118 3.44 -10.73 -21.51
CA TYR A 118 2.89 -9.52 -20.90
C TYR A 118 1.42 -9.70 -20.51
N VAL A 119 1.05 -9.22 -19.32
CA VAL A 119 -0.35 -8.93 -18.94
C VAL A 119 -0.45 -7.48 -18.47
N PRO A 120 -1.58 -6.78 -18.73
CA PRO A 120 -1.76 -5.40 -18.31
C PRO A 120 -1.42 -5.18 -16.85
N GLY A 121 -0.49 -4.26 -16.56
CA GLY A 121 -0.12 -3.90 -15.20
C GLY A 121 1.08 -4.68 -14.62
N VAL A 122 1.56 -5.75 -15.26
CA VAL A 122 2.65 -6.56 -14.69
C VAL A 122 3.95 -5.79 -14.52
N VAL A 123 4.28 -4.89 -15.45
CA VAL A 123 5.57 -4.18 -15.44
C VAL A 123 5.62 -3.22 -14.26
N SER A 124 4.64 -2.32 -14.16
CA SER A 124 4.49 -1.41 -13.02
C SER A 124 4.26 -2.15 -11.71
N ALA A 125 3.53 -3.27 -11.71
CA ALA A 125 3.30 -4.05 -10.50
C ALA A 125 4.64 -4.49 -9.89
N VAL A 126 5.51 -5.10 -10.70
CA VAL A 126 6.80 -5.63 -10.24
C VAL A 126 7.84 -4.53 -10.01
N VAL A 127 7.96 -3.59 -10.95
CA VAL A 127 9.06 -2.61 -10.95
C VAL A 127 8.77 -1.40 -10.07
N VAL A 128 7.50 -1.03 -9.87
CA VAL A 128 7.10 0.20 -9.17
C VAL A 128 6.29 -0.10 -7.91
N ASN A 129 5.17 -0.82 -8.02
CA ASN A 129 4.27 -1.04 -6.88
C ASN A 129 4.92 -1.87 -5.80
N LEU A 130 5.52 -3.01 -6.15
CA LEU A 130 6.15 -3.91 -5.19
C LEU A 130 7.20 -3.20 -4.32
N PRO A 131 8.23 -2.52 -4.87
CA PRO A 131 9.24 -1.86 -4.04
C PRO A 131 8.63 -0.75 -3.19
N ILE A 132 7.75 0.08 -3.73
CA ILE A 132 7.14 1.19 -2.98
C ILE A 132 6.22 0.69 -1.87
N ALA A 133 5.39 -0.31 -2.12
CA ALA A 133 4.50 -0.89 -1.12
C ALA A 133 5.28 -1.57 0.01
N VAL A 134 6.35 -2.32 -0.30
CA VAL A 134 7.23 -2.92 0.70
C VAL A 134 7.93 -1.86 1.54
N LEU A 135 8.46 -0.80 0.92
CA LEU A 135 9.09 0.32 1.63
C LEU A 135 8.10 1.03 2.55
N TYR A 136 6.88 1.29 2.08
CA TYR A 136 5.81 1.88 2.88
C TYR A 136 5.49 1.03 4.13
N LEU A 137 5.30 -0.28 3.95
CA LEU A 137 5.00 -1.20 5.05
C LEU A 137 6.16 -1.31 6.04
N ARG A 138 7.41 -1.35 5.58
CA ARG A 138 8.60 -1.34 6.44
C ARG A 138 8.70 -0.04 7.25
N ALA A 139 8.50 1.10 6.62
CA ALA A 139 8.53 2.40 7.30
C ALA A 139 7.47 2.50 8.41
N ARG A 140 6.26 1.95 8.18
CA ARG A 140 5.21 1.91 9.20
C ARG A 140 5.53 1.00 10.39
N ARG A 141 6.21 -0.13 10.17
CA ARG A 141 6.65 -1.04 11.24
C ARG A 141 7.71 -0.37 12.13
N HIS A 142 8.76 0.18 11.52
CA HIS A 142 9.84 0.85 12.26
C HIS A 142 9.39 2.13 12.99
N GLY A 143 8.36 2.82 12.50
CA GLY A 143 7.73 3.94 13.21
C GLY A 143 6.97 3.53 14.49
N GLY A 144 6.62 2.25 14.64
CA GLY A 144 6.00 1.68 15.85
C GLY A 144 7.02 1.18 16.90
N ASP A 145 8.21 0.78 16.47
CA ASP A 145 9.21 0.04 17.28
C ASP A 145 10.35 0.91 17.84
N GLY A 146 10.11 2.21 18.08
CA GLY A 146 11.15 3.10 18.62
C GLY A 146 11.82 2.54 19.90
N PRO A 147 13.16 2.69 20.07
CA PRO A 147 13.99 2.00 21.08
C PRO A 147 13.73 2.36 22.56
N GLY A 148 12.57 2.93 22.90
CA GLY A 148 12.17 3.32 24.25
C GLY A 148 11.20 2.37 24.95
N ALA A 149 10.89 1.20 24.39
CA ALA A 149 9.90 0.28 24.99
C ALA A 149 10.48 -0.69 26.04
N GLY A 150 11.81 -0.86 26.11
CA GLY A 150 12.43 -1.93 26.93
C GLY A 150 13.30 -1.50 28.12
N ARG A 151 13.62 -0.20 28.29
CA ARG A 151 14.55 0.25 29.36
C ARG A 151 13.89 0.80 30.63
N GLY A 152 12.58 1.07 30.62
CA GLY A 152 11.87 1.62 31.78
C GLY A 152 11.52 0.60 32.86
N ALA A 153 11.46 -0.70 32.53
CA ALA A 153 11.03 -1.73 33.46
C ALA A 153 12.13 -2.21 34.42
N ARG A 154 13.42 -2.07 34.07
CA ARG A 154 14.54 -2.55 34.91
C ARG A 154 15.07 -1.53 35.93
N ALA A 155 14.71 -0.26 35.80
CA ALA A 155 15.20 0.77 36.73
C ALA A 155 14.33 0.91 37.99
N GLN A 156 13.07 0.47 37.95
CA GLN A 156 12.15 0.58 39.09
C GLN A 156 12.28 -0.58 40.10
N ASP A 157 12.89 -1.69 39.69
CA ASP A 157 13.10 -2.86 40.56
C ASP A 157 14.34 -2.73 41.47
N VAL A 158 15.18 -1.71 41.27
CA VAL A 158 16.40 -1.49 42.08
C VAL A 158 16.17 -0.44 43.18
N GLU A 159 15.21 0.46 43.02
CA GLU A 159 14.97 1.57 43.96
C GLU A 159 13.93 1.27 45.05
N THR A 160 13.31 0.09 45.03
CA THR A 160 12.30 -0.33 46.02
C THR A 160 12.80 -1.35 47.04
N SER A 161 14.13 -1.57 47.13
CA SER A 161 14.76 -2.48 48.10
C SER A 161 15.77 -1.82 49.04
N LEU A 162 15.67 -0.52 49.31
CA LEU A 162 16.45 0.17 50.35
C LEU A 162 15.56 1.01 51.28
#